data_AF-A0A7Y2ZVS2-F1
#
_entry.id   AF-A0A7Y2ZVS2-F1
#
_cell.length_a   1.000
_cell.length_b   1.000
_cell.length_c   1.000
_cell.angle_alpha   90.00
_cell.angle_beta   90.00
_cell.angle_gamma   90.00
#
_symmetry.space_group_name_H-M   'P 1'
#
loop_
_entity.id
_entity.type
_entity.pdbx_description
1 polymer ?
#
loop_
_entity_poly.entity_id
_entity_poly.type
_entity_poly.pdbx_seq_one_letter_code
_entity_poly.pdbx_strand_id
1 'polypeptide(L)'
;YDMSIPSAFLSAYQWLQEERVDSVLVGSVDEYSKILGYFWHSLYHANNQQVGFTDKQTPGHAITGEGANFFVLTREKTDAFPYGFIEDVQMGNVKQGELNLPQNAAIFLGADGYSECDDQYDKYISNDSKVSSYSHLYGGLPVGTGFDIAIAGLSNKLKTVFKSGNLPVYNSDRLNVIRKNEDLGSRRICCLKLGTGGSYGWISLNH
;
A
#
# COMPACT_ATOMS: atom_id res chain seq x y z
N TYR A 1 1.23 -13.69 -1.30
CA TYR A 1 1.32 -13.02 0.02
C TYR A 1 0.93 -11.55 -0.06
N ASP A 2 1.10 -10.89 -1.21
CA ASP A 2 0.79 -9.47 -1.44
C ASP A 2 -0.61 -9.03 -0.95
N MET A 3 -1.57 -9.97 -0.97
CA MET A 3 -2.97 -9.74 -0.61
C MET A 3 -3.32 -10.11 0.85
N SER A 4 -2.35 -10.46 1.68
CA SER A 4 -2.58 -10.91 3.06
C SER A 4 -3.22 -9.82 3.92
N ILE A 5 -2.77 -8.56 3.80
CA ILE A 5 -3.37 -7.44 4.55
C ILE A 5 -4.82 -7.15 4.10
N PRO A 6 -5.10 -6.90 2.80
CA PRO A 6 -6.48 -6.75 2.33
C PRO A 6 -7.39 -7.90 2.76
N SER A 7 -6.91 -9.15 2.69
CA SER A 7 -7.68 -10.33 3.08
C SER A 7 -7.97 -10.39 4.59
N ALA A 8 -6.99 -10.03 5.42
CA ALA A 8 -7.18 -9.97 6.86
C ALA A 8 -8.18 -8.88 7.26
N PHE A 9 -8.09 -7.71 6.62
CA PHE A 9 -9.03 -6.61 6.82
C PHE A 9 -10.45 -6.96 6.37
N LEU A 10 -10.61 -7.62 5.21
CA LEU A 10 -11.91 -8.09 4.73
C LEU A 10 -12.54 -9.09 5.70
N SER A 11 -11.74 -10.02 6.23
CA SER A 11 -12.20 -10.99 7.23
C SER A 11 -12.61 -10.33 8.54
N ALA A 12 -11.81 -9.37 9.03
CA ALA A 12 -12.12 -8.61 10.23
C ALA A 12 -13.41 -7.78 10.06
N TYR A 13 -13.58 -7.14 8.89
CA TYR A 13 -14.79 -6.42 8.53
C TYR A 13 -16.02 -7.33 8.57
N GLN A 14 -15.94 -8.51 7.93
CA GLN A 14 -17.03 -9.49 7.93
C GLN A 14 -17.40 -9.95 9.35
N TRP A 15 -16.41 -10.31 10.18
CA TRP A 15 -16.69 -10.75 11.56
C TRP A 15 -17.35 -9.67 12.41
N LEU A 16 -16.96 -8.41 12.21
CA LEU A 16 -17.57 -7.27 12.89
C LEU A 16 -19.00 -7.03 12.40
N GLN A 17 -19.24 -7.05 11.09
CA GLN A 17 -20.57 -6.85 10.47
C GLN A 17 -21.56 -7.96 10.82
N GLU A 18 -21.10 -9.22 10.86
CA GLU A 18 -21.89 -10.39 11.27
C GLU A 18 -22.10 -10.49 12.79
N GLU A 19 -21.64 -9.50 13.55
CA GLU A 19 -21.71 -9.44 15.02
C GLU A 19 -21.10 -10.66 15.74
N ARG A 20 -20.17 -11.36 15.08
CA ARG A 20 -19.48 -12.53 15.65
C ARG A 20 -18.51 -12.15 16.76
N VAL A 21 -18.03 -10.92 16.72
CA VAL A 21 -17.09 -10.32 17.68
C VAL A 21 -17.42 -8.83 17.84
N ASP A 22 -17.04 -8.25 18.98
CA ASP A 22 -17.18 -6.80 19.21
C ASP A 22 -15.95 -6.00 18.79
N SER A 23 -14.80 -6.66 18.75
CA SER A 23 -13.52 -6.08 18.36
C SER A 23 -12.62 -7.13 17.72
N VAL A 24 -11.74 -6.70 16.82
CA VAL A 24 -10.74 -7.53 16.16
C VAL A 24 -9.37 -6.86 16.25
N LEU A 25 -8.36 -7.59 16.71
CA LEU A 25 -6.96 -7.22 16.51
C LEU A 25 -6.51 -7.79 15.17
N VAL A 26 -6.26 -6.93 14.19
CA VAL A 26 -5.78 -7.31 12.86
C VAL A 26 -4.41 -6.68 12.63
N GLY A 27 -3.53 -7.37 11.92
CA GLY A 27 -2.18 -6.87 11.69
C GLY A 27 -1.37 -7.76 10.78
N SER A 28 -0.09 -7.43 10.69
CA SER A 28 0.89 -8.21 9.96
C SER A 28 2.23 -8.21 10.66
N VAL A 29 3.01 -9.24 10.34
CA VAL A 29 4.40 -9.40 10.74
C VAL A 29 5.14 -9.92 9.52
N ASP A 30 6.30 -9.36 9.23
CA ASP A 30 7.25 -9.88 8.26
C ASP A 30 8.66 -9.72 8.80
N GLU A 31 9.48 -10.74 8.59
CA GLU A 31 10.83 -10.85 9.16
C GLU A 31 11.86 -10.94 8.05
N TYR A 32 12.92 -10.14 8.16
CA TYR A 32 14.05 -10.29 7.28
C TYR A 32 14.90 -11.50 7.69
N SER A 33 15.13 -12.42 6.75
CA SER A 33 16.11 -13.49 6.92
C SER A 33 17.30 -13.31 5.99
N LYS A 34 18.48 -13.77 6.43
CA LYS A 34 19.69 -13.78 5.59
C LYS A 34 19.50 -14.57 4.29
N ILE A 35 18.63 -15.57 4.29
CA ILE A 35 18.29 -16.35 3.09
C ILE A 35 17.53 -15.48 2.10
N LEU A 36 16.54 -14.71 2.56
CA LEU A 36 15.80 -13.77 1.73
C LEU A 36 16.72 -12.67 1.19
N GLY A 37 17.60 -12.15 2.04
CA GLY A 37 18.65 -11.22 1.63
C GLY A 37 19.57 -11.78 0.54
N TYR A 38 20.04 -13.02 0.71
CA TYR A 38 20.86 -13.70 -0.29
C TYR A 38 20.11 -13.95 -1.60
N PHE A 39 18.83 -14.32 -1.53
CA PHE A 39 17.99 -14.50 -2.71
C PHE A 39 17.90 -13.21 -3.53
N TRP A 40 17.53 -12.09 -2.89
CA TRP A 40 17.42 -10.80 -3.56
C TRP A 40 18.78 -10.31 -4.07
N HIS A 41 19.83 -10.44 -3.25
CA HIS A 41 21.19 -10.14 -3.68
C HIS A 41 21.55 -10.94 -4.93
N SER A 42 21.30 -12.26 -4.96
CA SER A 42 21.62 -13.11 -6.11
C SER A 42 20.82 -12.73 -7.35
N LEU A 43 19.52 -12.47 -7.20
CA LEU A 43 18.63 -12.11 -8.31
C LEU A 43 19.08 -10.81 -8.99
N TYR A 44 19.45 -9.80 -8.20
CA TYR A 44 19.84 -8.48 -8.73
C TYR A 44 21.33 -8.36 -9.06
N HIS A 45 22.23 -9.08 -8.39
CA HIS A 45 23.65 -9.09 -8.75
C HIS A 45 23.98 -10.00 -9.94
N ALA A 46 23.27 -11.13 -10.13
CA ALA A 46 23.51 -12.01 -11.28
C ALA A 46 23.10 -11.34 -12.61
N ASN A 47 22.04 -10.54 -12.59
CA ASN A 47 21.55 -9.81 -13.77
C ASN A 47 22.42 -8.59 -14.16
N ASN A 48 23.35 -8.16 -13.30
CA ASN A 48 24.28 -7.07 -13.63
C ASN A 48 25.53 -7.54 -14.41
N GLN A 49 25.77 -8.86 -14.57
CA GLN A 49 26.92 -9.39 -15.29
C GLN A 49 26.62 -9.91 -16.70
N GLN A 50 25.35 -10.09 -17.06
CA GLN A 50 24.94 -10.43 -18.42
C GLN A 50 23.95 -9.39 -18.94
N VAL A 51 24.31 -8.75 -20.05
CA VAL A 51 23.50 -7.84 -20.89
C VAL A 51 23.41 -6.39 -20.38
N GLY A 52 24.25 -5.51 -20.93
CA GLY A 52 23.85 -4.19 -21.45
C GLY A 52 22.90 -3.26 -20.65
N PHE A 53 22.81 -3.33 -19.33
CA PHE A 53 22.08 -2.34 -18.51
C PHE A 53 22.93 -1.08 -18.27
N THR A 54 23.36 -0.46 -19.36
CA THR A 54 23.89 0.90 -19.37
C THR A 54 22.78 1.83 -19.82
N ASP A 55 21.98 2.33 -18.88
CA ASP A 55 21.23 3.60 -18.92
C ASP A 55 19.99 3.51 -18.04
N LYS A 56 20.00 4.16 -16.86
CA LYS A 56 18.79 4.55 -16.09
C LYS A 56 17.70 3.48 -15.80
N GLN A 57 17.95 2.20 -16.08
CA GLN A 57 16.96 1.11 -16.12
C GLN A 57 17.22 0.03 -15.05
N THR A 58 17.37 0.43 -13.81
CA THR A 58 17.12 -0.48 -12.70
C THR A 58 16.38 0.35 -11.66
N PRO A 59 15.14 -0.01 -11.27
CA PRO A 59 14.54 0.60 -10.10
C PRO A 59 15.56 0.43 -8.97
N GLY A 60 15.84 1.51 -8.25
CA GLY A 60 16.74 1.45 -7.11
C GLY A 60 16.33 0.28 -6.24
N HIS A 61 17.27 -0.64 -5.98
CA HIS A 61 17.10 -1.85 -5.19
C HIS A 61 16.07 -1.63 -4.09
N ALA A 62 14.97 -2.41 -4.10
CA ALA A 62 14.02 -2.40 -3.01
C ALA A 62 14.78 -2.62 -1.70
N ILE A 63 14.79 -1.60 -0.84
CA ILE A 63 15.44 -1.66 0.47
C ILE A 63 14.62 -2.65 1.28
N THR A 64 15.15 -3.83 1.58
CA THR A 64 14.38 -4.85 2.29
C THR A 64 13.96 -4.34 3.66
N GLY A 65 12.67 -4.42 3.94
CA GLY A 65 12.06 -4.07 5.21
C GLY A 65 11.73 -5.31 6.05
N GLU A 66 11.54 -5.08 7.33
CA GLU A 66 10.95 -6.02 8.28
C GLU A 66 10.11 -5.24 9.29
N GLY A 67 9.19 -5.91 9.98
CA GLY A 67 8.46 -5.32 11.08
C GLY A 67 7.06 -5.86 11.25
N ALA A 68 6.32 -5.18 12.12
CA ALA A 68 4.94 -5.54 12.44
C ALA A 68 4.07 -4.29 12.62
N ASN A 69 2.79 -4.42 12.28
CA ASN A 69 1.75 -3.43 12.53
C ASN A 69 0.48 -4.13 13.02
N PHE A 70 -0.26 -3.47 13.89
CA PHE A 70 -1.51 -3.99 14.44
C PHE A 70 -2.53 -2.87 14.64
N PHE A 71 -3.79 -3.21 14.42
CA PHE A 71 -4.95 -2.33 14.49
C PHE A 71 -6.04 -2.99 15.31
N VAL A 72 -6.72 -2.18 16.13
CA VAL A 72 -7.94 -2.60 16.82
C VAL A 72 -9.12 -2.05 16.03
N LEU A 73 -9.90 -2.95 15.43
CA LEU A 73 -11.11 -2.62 14.70
C LEU A 73 -12.33 -2.93 15.55
N THR A 74 -13.31 -2.04 15.54
CA THR A 74 -14.62 -2.22 16.18
C THR A 74 -15.71 -1.80 15.21
N ARG A 75 -16.95 -2.25 15.43
CA ARG A 75 -18.10 -1.58 14.82
C ARG A 75 -18.16 -0.12 15.28
N GLU A 76 -18.76 0.72 14.46
CA GLU A 76 -19.07 2.10 14.83
C GLU A 76 -20.01 2.09 16.05
N LYS A 77 -19.53 2.62 17.18
CA LYS A 77 -20.27 2.65 18.45
C LYS A 77 -20.26 4.03 19.13
N THR A 78 -19.30 4.91 18.81
CA THR A 78 -19.10 6.21 19.47
C THR A 78 -18.42 7.23 18.54
N ASP A 79 -18.64 8.53 18.77
CA ASP A 79 -18.17 9.65 17.93
C ASP A 79 -16.65 9.90 17.92
N ALA A 80 -15.82 9.07 18.56
CA ALA A 80 -14.38 9.35 18.73
C ALA A 80 -13.47 8.23 18.21
N PHE A 81 -13.34 8.15 16.88
CA PHE A 81 -12.31 7.33 16.22
C PHE A 81 -11.19 8.21 15.67
N PRO A 82 -10.11 8.46 16.46
CA PRO A 82 -9.12 9.46 16.11
C PRO A 82 -8.33 9.13 14.83
N TYR A 83 -8.34 7.87 14.38
CA TYR A 83 -7.63 7.41 13.19
C TYR A 83 -8.55 7.24 11.96
N GLY A 84 -9.85 7.51 12.10
CA GLY A 84 -10.85 7.40 11.05
C GLY A 84 -11.55 6.04 10.98
N PHE A 85 -12.34 5.83 9.93
CA PHE A 85 -13.12 4.62 9.70
C PHE A 85 -12.67 3.93 8.42
N ILE A 86 -12.84 2.61 8.39
CA ILE A 86 -12.68 1.82 7.18
C ILE A 86 -14.02 1.83 6.46
N GLU A 87 -14.07 2.47 5.30
CA GLU A 87 -15.29 2.55 4.49
C GLU A 87 -15.50 1.27 3.69
N ASP A 88 -14.43 0.77 3.04
CA ASP A 88 -14.51 -0.37 2.15
C ASP A 88 -13.15 -1.09 2.05
N VAL A 89 -13.22 -2.39 1.75
CA VAL A 89 -12.09 -3.27 1.51
C VAL A 89 -12.42 -4.10 0.28
N GLN A 90 -11.65 -3.92 -0.79
CA GLN A 90 -11.86 -4.64 -2.03
C GLN A 90 -10.62 -5.43 -2.41
N MET A 91 -10.86 -6.59 -3.00
CA MET A 91 -9.83 -7.45 -3.57
C MET A 91 -10.32 -8.00 -4.90
N GLY A 92 -9.41 -8.18 -5.85
CA GLY A 92 -9.78 -8.71 -7.16
C GLY A 92 -8.59 -8.99 -8.04
N ASN A 93 -8.87 -9.10 -9.34
CA ASN A 93 -7.87 -9.27 -10.37
C ASN A 93 -8.17 -8.33 -11.54
N VAL A 94 -7.22 -7.43 -11.87
CA VAL A 94 -7.39 -6.42 -12.93
C VAL A 94 -7.45 -7.03 -14.34
N LYS A 95 -7.08 -8.30 -14.51
CA LYS A 95 -7.24 -9.02 -15.78
C LYS A 95 -8.64 -9.62 -15.94
N GLN A 96 -9.42 -9.68 -14.86
CA GLN A 96 -10.76 -10.26 -14.82
C GLN A 96 -11.87 -9.21 -14.60
N GLY A 97 -11.51 -7.96 -14.32
CA GLY A 97 -12.45 -6.87 -14.09
C GLY A 97 -11.75 -5.53 -13.93
N GLU A 98 -12.55 -4.47 -13.76
CA GLU A 98 -12.04 -3.10 -13.60
C GLU A 98 -11.60 -2.81 -12.16
N LEU A 99 -10.50 -2.06 -12.02
CA LEU A 99 -10.06 -1.52 -10.73
C LEU A 99 -10.88 -0.28 -10.38
N ASN A 100 -11.97 -0.47 -9.63
CA ASN A 100 -12.82 0.63 -9.18
C ASN A 100 -12.26 1.29 -7.92
N LEU A 101 -11.44 2.34 -8.10
CA LEU A 101 -10.92 3.12 -6.98
C LEU A 101 -11.96 4.13 -6.46
N PRO A 102 -11.99 4.44 -5.15
CA PRO A 102 -12.89 5.43 -4.60
C PRO A 102 -12.64 6.82 -5.21
N GLN A 103 -13.73 7.51 -5.55
CA GLN A 103 -13.67 8.89 -6.04
C GLN A 103 -13.18 9.83 -4.93
N ASN A 104 -12.47 10.90 -5.33
CA ASN A 104 -11.92 11.92 -4.44
C ASN A 104 -11.01 11.33 -3.33
N ALA A 105 -10.14 10.39 -3.69
CA ALA A 105 -9.19 9.77 -2.77
C ALA A 105 -7.75 10.21 -3.04
N ALA A 106 -6.98 10.41 -1.98
CA ALA A 106 -5.52 10.36 -2.02
C ALA A 106 -5.09 8.88 -1.99
N ILE A 107 -4.37 8.43 -3.01
CA ILE A 107 -4.00 7.03 -3.18
C ILE A 107 -2.61 6.79 -2.56
N PHE A 108 -2.53 5.92 -1.57
CA PHE A 108 -1.28 5.47 -0.97
C PHE A 108 -0.87 4.16 -1.63
N LEU A 109 0.20 4.21 -2.41
CA LEU A 109 0.70 3.10 -3.19
C LEU A 109 1.61 2.22 -2.34
N GLY A 110 1.23 0.95 -2.23
CA GLY A 110 2.09 -0.12 -1.72
C GLY A 110 3.18 -0.52 -2.70
N ALA A 111 3.78 0.45 -3.40
CA ALA A 111 4.92 0.27 -4.29
C ALA A 111 6.16 -0.03 -3.43
N ASP A 112 6.56 -1.29 -3.40
CA ASP A 112 7.64 -1.81 -2.54
C ASP A 112 8.91 -2.14 -3.32
N GLY A 113 8.87 -2.05 -4.65
CA GLY A 113 9.98 -2.31 -5.56
C GLY A 113 10.24 -3.80 -5.77
N TYR A 114 9.41 -4.69 -5.21
CA TYR A 114 9.54 -6.14 -5.36
C TYR A 114 8.60 -6.73 -6.40
N SER A 115 7.49 -6.05 -6.69
CA SER A 115 6.46 -6.57 -7.59
C SER A 115 6.72 -6.16 -9.04
N GLU A 116 6.66 -7.11 -9.97
CA GLU A 116 6.60 -6.85 -11.42
C GLU A 116 5.40 -5.96 -11.82
N CYS A 117 4.44 -5.78 -10.91
CA CYS A 117 3.26 -4.96 -11.10
C CYS A 117 3.40 -3.53 -10.58
N ASP A 118 4.50 -3.19 -9.89
CA ASP A 118 4.70 -1.85 -9.36
C ASP A 118 4.75 -0.81 -10.50
N ASP A 119 5.28 -1.16 -11.67
CA ASP A 119 5.34 -0.24 -12.83
C ASP A 119 4.02 -0.07 -13.58
N GLN A 120 2.92 -0.59 -13.03
CA GLN A 120 1.62 -0.62 -13.69
C GLN A 120 0.61 0.30 -13.03
N TYR A 121 0.95 0.97 -11.92
CA TYR A 121 0.03 1.90 -11.26
C TYR A 121 -0.46 3.02 -12.20
N ASP A 122 0.38 3.51 -13.12
CA ASP A 122 0.02 4.56 -14.10
C ASP A 122 -1.09 4.13 -15.07
N LYS A 123 -1.31 2.82 -15.24
CA LYS A 123 -2.36 2.28 -16.12
C LYS A 123 -3.74 2.28 -15.47
N TYR A 124 -3.80 2.28 -14.13
CA TYR A 124 -5.04 2.10 -13.38
C TYR A 124 -5.44 3.30 -12.55
N ILE A 125 -4.54 4.27 -12.37
CA ILE A 125 -4.78 5.48 -11.59
C ILE A 125 -4.99 6.65 -12.55
N SER A 126 -6.05 7.43 -12.31
CA SER A 126 -6.29 8.67 -13.07
C SER A 126 -5.18 9.69 -12.83
N ASN A 127 -4.79 10.43 -13.87
CA ASN A 127 -3.79 11.50 -13.78
C ASN A 127 -4.19 12.62 -12.79
N ASP A 128 -5.49 12.77 -12.51
CA ASP A 128 -5.99 13.74 -11.54
C ASP A 128 -5.88 13.25 -10.08
N SER A 129 -5.73 11.94 -9.88
CA SER A 129 -5.61 11.34 -8.55
C SER A 129 -4.27 11.67 -7.92
N LYS A 130 -4.31 12.20 -6.70
CA LYS A 130 -3.12 12.48 -5.90
C LYS A 130 -2.56 11.18 -5.34
N VAL A 131 -1.26 10.93 -5.51
CA VAL A 131 -0.62 9.71 -5.04
C VAL A 131 0.54 9.96 -4.07
N SER A 132 0.75 9.03 -3.16
CA SER A 132 1.93 8.95 -2.29
C SER A 132 2.43 7.52 -2.18
N SER A 133 3.70 7.32 -1.89
CA SER A 133 4.21 6.05 -1.36
C SER A 133 5.17 6.30 -0.20
N TYR A 134 5.09 5.41 0.78
CA TYR A 134 5.82 5.51 2.04
C TYR A 134 6.78 4.35 2.29
N SER A 135 7.01 3.49 1.31
CA SER A 135 7.95 2.37 1.41
C SER A 135 9.38 2.81 1.77
N HIS A 136 9.77 4.06 1.46
CA HIS A 136 11.03 4.65 1.95
C HIS A 136 11.16 4.71 3.48
N LEU A 137 10.06 4.62 4.25
CA LEU A 137 10.07 4.65 5.71
C LEU A 137 10.24 3.26 6.34
N TYR A 138 9.73 2.22 5.67
CA TYR A 138 9.62 0.87 6.24
C TYR A 138 10.30 -0.21 5.37
N GLY A 139 10.89 0.17 4.25
CA GLY A 139 11.44 -0.74 3.24
C GLY A 139 10.37 -1.35 2.34
N GLY A 140 10.76 -2.27 1.48
CA GLY A 140 9.84 -3.15 0.78
C GLY A 140 9.58 -4.40 1.61
N LEU A 141 8.32 -4.79 1.74
CA LEU A 141 7.91 -6.03 2.39
C LEU A 141 6.50 -6.43 1.89
N PRO A 142 6.22 -7.73 1.70
CA PRO A 142 4.91 -8.26 1.30
C PRO A 142 3.70 -7.68 2.06
N VAL A 143 3.87 -7.31 3.33
CA VAL A 143 2.80 -6.78 4.19
C VAL A 143 2.83 -5.26 4.34
N GLY A 144 3.57 -4.55 3.47
CA GLY A 144 3.78 -3.09 3.52
C GLY A 144 2.49 -2.27 3.54
N THR A 145 1.41 -2.77 2.93
CA THR A 145 0.08 -2.13 2.97
C THR A 145 -0.43 -1.89 4.39
N GLY A 146 -0.03 -2.72 5.37
CA GLY A 146 -0.36 -2.48 6.77
C GLY A 146 0.29 -1.19 7.30
N PHE A 147 1.52 -0.89 6.91
CA PHE A 147 2.16 0.38 7.24
C PHE A 147 1.52 1.57 6.50
N ASP A 148 1.12 1.37 5.24
CA ASP A 148 0.38 2.41 4.50
C ASP A 148 -0.95 2.76 5.19
N ILE A 149 -1.67 1.77 5.73
CA ILE A 149 -2.90 1.98 6.51
C ILE A 149 -2.59 2.73 7.83
N ALA A 150 -1.49 2.41 8.52
CA ALA A 150 -1.10 3.13 9.73
C ALA A 150 -0.83 4.62 9.43
N ILE A 151 -0.14 4.89 8.31
CA ILE A 151 0.12 6.25 7.85
C ILE A 151 -1.19 6.94 7.42
N ALA A 152 -2.11 6.23 6.77
CA ALA A 152 -3.44 6.74 6.44
C ALA A 152 -4.23 7.14 7.69
N GLY A 153 -4.22 6.30 8.74
CA GLY A 153 -4.85 6.61 10.01
C GLY A 153 -4.24 7.85 10.67
N LEU A 154 -2.92 7.99 10.64
CA LEU A 154 -2.23 9.20 11.12
C LEU A 154 -2.59 10.43 10.28
N SER A 155 -2.70 10.28 8.96
CA SER A 155 -3.14 11.34 8.05
C SER A 155 -4.56 11.80 8.33
N ASN A 156 -5.50 10.89 8.63
CA ASN A 156 -6.85 11.21 9.07
C ASN A 156 -6.87 11.96 10.41
N LYS A 157 -6.06 11.52 11.37
CA LYS A 157 -5.94 12.15 12.70
C LYS A 157 -5.42 13.58 12.62
N LEU A 158 -4.39 13.79 11.81
CA LEU A 158 -3.67 15.05 11.68
C LEU A 158 -4.17 15.91 10.53
N LYS A 159 -5.23 15.48 9.83
CA LYS A 159 -5.82 16.14 8.65
C LYS A 159 -4.78 16.53 7.60
N THR A 160 -3.75 15.69 7.44
CA THR A 160 -2.59 15.99 6.60
C THR A 160 -2.19 14.77 5.79
N VAL A 161 -2.04 14.90 4.48
CA VAL A 161 -1.32 13.92 3.67
C VAL A 161 0.15 14.28 3.67
N PHE A 162 0.99 13.37 4.16
CA PHE A 162 2.42 13.60 4.25
C PHE A 162 3.09 13.55 2.88
N LYS A 163 4.22 14.23 2.77
CA LYS A 163 5.10 14.17 1.60
C LYS A 163 5.45 12.71 1.28
N SER A 164 5.26 12.33 0.01
CA SER A 164 5.70 11.05 -0.53
C SER A 164 7.23 10.95 -0.57
N GLY A 165 7.75 9.72 -0.43
CA GLY A 165 9.11 9.40 -0.83
C GLY A 165 9.26 9.45 -2.36
N ASN A 166 10.49 9.22 -2.83
CA ASN A 166 10.70 8.90 -4.24
C ASN A 166 9.99 7.57 -4.52
N LEU A 167 9.10 7.58 -5.51
CA LEU A 167 8.37 6.37 -5.87
C LEU A 167 9.33 5.36 -6.51
N PRO A 168 9.39 4.10 -6.04
CA PRO A 168 10.23 3.06 -6.63
C PRO A 168 9.59 2.45 -7.89
N VAL A 169 8.87 3.26 -8.69
CA VAL A 169 8.14 2.81 -9.89
C VAL A 169 8.58 3.55 -11.14
N TYR A 170 8.70 2.80 -12.24
CA TYR A 170 8.90 3.38 -13.57
C TYR A 170 7.70 4.28 -13.94
N ASN A 171 7.98 5.36 -14.66
CA ASN A 171 6.99 6.37 -15.05
C ASN A 171 6.30 7.11 -13.87
N SER A 172 6.96 7.23 -12.71
CA SER A 172 6.46 8.07 -11.61
C SER A 172 6.11 9.50 -12.02
N ASP A 173 6.72 10.01 -13.10
CA ASP A 173 6.45 11.33 -13.68
C ASP A 173 5.05 11.46 -14.30
N ARG A 174 4.38 10.34 -14.61
CA ARG A 174 2.98 10.32 -15.08
C ARG A 174 1.99 10.40 -13.93
N LEU A 175 2.45 10.12 -12.71
CA LEU A 175 1.61 10.15 -11.52
C LEU A 175 1.66 11.54 -10.86
N ASN A 176 0.53 12.00 -10.35
CA ASN A 176 0.42 13.25 -9.62
C ASN A 176 0.88 13.07 -8.16
N VAL A 177 2.20 12.93 -7.98
CA VAL A 177 2.83 12.63 -6.68
C VAL A 177 2.74 13.83 -5.72
N ILE A 178 2.34 13.57 -4.48
CA ILE A 178 2.34 14.54 -3.38
C ILE A 178 3.79 14.78 -2.92
N ARG A 179 4.40 15.88 -3.37
CA ARG A 179 5.82 16.22 -3.11
C ARG A 179 6.06 17.07 -1.86
N LYS A 180 5.00 17.55 -1.23
CA LYS A 180 4.99 18.35 0.00
C LYS A 180 3.80 17.92 0.85
N ASN A 181 3.82 18.20 2.15
CA ASN A 181 2.64 17.99 2.98
C ASN A 181 1.48 18.83 2.43
N GLU A 182 0.30 18.23 2.34
CA GLU A 182 -0.93 18.86 1.88
C GLU A 182 -2.05 18.62 2.91
N ASP A 183 -2.96 19.58 3.05
CA ASP A 183 -4.16 19.41 3.86
C ASP A 183 -5.03 18.27 3.28
N LEU A 184 -5.48 17.33 4.10
CA LEU A 184 -6.29 16.20 3.62
C LEU A 184 -7.63 16.68 3.03
N GLY A 185 -8.20 17.75 3.58
CA GLY A 185 -9.50 18.29 3.20
C GLY A 185 -10.61 17.26 3.41
N SER A 186 -11.53 17.20 2.44
CA SER A 186 -12.62 16.20 2.39
C SER A 186 -12.23 14.91 1.68
N ARG A 187 -10.95 14.73 1.32
CA ARG A 187 -10.50 13.55 0.57
C ARG A 187 -10.55 12.31 1.45
N ARG A 188 -10.91 11.19 0.82
CA ARG A 188 -10.66 9.84 1.36
C ARG A 188 -9.18 9.51 1.23
N ILE A 189 -8.72 8.50 1.95
CA ILE A 189 -7.41 7.88 1.70
C ILE A 189 -7.66 6.46 1.23
N CYS A 190 -6.98 6.04 0.16
CA CYS A 190 -7.08 4.68 -0.36
C CYS A 190 -5.70 4.04 -0.41
N CYS A 191 -5.46 3.03 0.42
CA CYS A 191 -4.24 2.24 0.40
C CYS A 191 -4.40 1.15 -0.66
N LEU A 192 -3.64 1.22 -1.75
CA LEU A 192 -3.72 0.34 -2.91
C LEU A 192 -2.44 -0.49 -3.07
N LYS A 193 -2.61 -1.80 -3.21
CA LYS A 193 -1.53 -2.73 -3.58
C LYS A 193 -1.90 -3.46 -4.86
N LEU A 194 -1.00 -3.41 -5.84
CA LEU A 194 -0.98 -4.34 -6.96
C LEU A 194 -0.07 -5.53 -6.62
N GLY A 195 -0.57 -6.73 -6.90
CA GLY A 195 0.14 -7.97 -6.65
C GLY A 195 0.36 -8.78 -7.93
N THR A 196 1.15 -9.83 -7.78
CA THR A 196 1.48 -10.75 -8.88
C THR A 196 0.23 -11.31 -9.57
N GLY A 197 0.35 -11.62 -10.86
CA GLY A 197 -0.75 -12.18 -11.66
C GLY A 197 -1.90 -11.21 -11.95
N GLY A 198 -1.73 -9.91 -11.67
CA GLY A 198 -2.77 -8.89 -11.79
C GLY A 198 -3.73 -8.87 -10.60
N SER A 199 -3.37 -9.49 -9.48
CA SER A 199 -4.15 -9.33 -8.25
C SER A 199 -4.09 -7.89 -7.75
N TYR A 200 -5.14 -7.45 -7.07
CA TYR A 200 -5.13 -6.17 -6.37
C TYR A 200 -5.90 -6.27 -5.07
N GLY A 201 -5.55 -5.38 -4.15
CA GLY A 201 -6.31 -5.14 -2.94
C GLY A 201 -6.22 -3.67 -2.57
N TRP A 202 -7.33 -3.10 -2.14
CA TRP A 202 -7.34 -1.75 -1.60
C TRP A 202 -8.25 -1.62 -0.39
N ILE A 203 -7.87 -0.69 0.50
CA ILE A 203 -8.60 -0.34 1.71
C ILE A 203 -8.83 1.17 1.68
N SER A 204 -10.07 1.62 1.79
CA SER A 204 -10.41 3.04 1.88
C SER A 204 -10.72 3.47 3.30
N LEU A 205 -10.16 4.61 3.69
CA LEU A 205 -10.37 5.24 4.98
C LEU A 205 -10.97 6.63 4.81
N ASN A 206 -11.87 7.00 5.72
CA ASN A 206 -12.39 8.35 5.86
C ASN A 206 -12.19 8.89 7.29
N HIS A 207 -12.54 10.16 7.47
CA HIS A 207 -12.39 10.90 8.72
C HIS A 207 -13.60 10.80 9.64
#